data_AF-A0A9X7JUG8-F1
#
_entry.id   AF-A0A9X7JUG8-F1
#
_cell.length_a   1.000
_cell.length_b   1.000
_cell.length_c   1.000
_cell.angle_alpha   90.00
_cell.angle_beta   90.00
_cell.angle_gamma   90.00
#
_symmetry.space_group_name_H-M   'P 1'
#
loop_
_entity.id
_entity.type
_entity.pdbx_description
1 polymer ?
#
loop_
_entity_poly.entity_id
_entity_poly.type
_entity_poly.pdbx_seq_one_letter_code
_entity_poly.pdbx_strand_id
1 'polypeptide(L)'
;MRDFYADVYAPAGGIPEISDAVHDRGTDGAYVSYPDTYIGVASDPDPAYPRLYYKGNYARLQEVKKYWDPKNHFHHKQPIRLP
;
A
#
# COMPACT_ATOMS: atom_id res chain seq x y z
N MET A 1 0.32 -17.68 7.80
CA MET A 1 -0.65 -16.87 7.03
C MET A 1 0.00 -16.15 5.85
N ARG A 2 1.24 -15.62 6.01
CA ARG A 2 2.02 -15.02 4.92
C ARG A 2 2.20 -15.93 3.70
N ASP A 3 2.55 -17.20 3.92
CA ASP A 3 2.85 -18.14 2.84
C ASP A 3 1.60 -18.48 2.02
N PHE A 4 0.47 -18.71 2.69
CA PHE A 4 -0.83 -18.88 2.03
C PHE A 4 -1.25 -17.64 1.22
N TYR A 5 -1.03 -16.43 1.75
CA TYR A 5 -1.35 -15.18 1.06
C TYR A 5 -0.49 -14.99 -0.19
N ALA A 6 0.81 -15.30 -0.08
CA ALA A 6 1.74 -15.29 -1.21
C ALA A 6 1.37 -16.33 -2.27
N ASP A 7 0.93 -17.53 -1.87
CA ASP A 7 0.49 -18.58 -2.79
C ASP A 7 -0.78 -18.19 -3.57
N VAL A 8 -1.77 -17.57 -2.90
CA VAL A 8 -3.00 -17.08 -3.54
C VAL A 8 -2.69 -16.05 -4.63
N TYR A 9 -1.74 -15.14 -4.36
CA TYR A 9 -1.35 -14.10 -5.29
C TYR A 9 -0.07 -14.44 -6.08
N ALA A 10 0.37 -15.71 -6.10
CA ALA A 10 1.58 -16.10 -6.80
C ALA A 10 1.59 -15.66 -8.29
N PRO A 11 0.46 -15.75 -9.05
CA PRO A 11 0.41 -15.23 -10.42
C PRO A 11 0.57 -13.70 -10.53
N ALA A 12 0.28 -12.96 -9.46
CA ALA A 12 0.37 -11.51 -9.37
C ALA A 12 1.66 -11.01 -8.66
N GLY A 13 2.61 -11.91 -8.35
CA GLY A 13 3.86 -11.56 -7.67
C GLY A 13 3.83 -11.69 -6.14
N GLY A 14 2.85 -12.41 -5.58
CA GLY A 14 2.75 -12.72 -4.16
C GLY A 14 1.98 -11.69 -3.32
N ILE A 15 1.41 -10.67 -3.96
CA ILE A 15 0.54 -9.64 -3.37
C ILE A 15 -0.58 -9.27 -4.35
N PRO A 16 -1.71 -8.66 -3.92
CA PRO A 16 -2.77 -8.19 -4.82
C PRO A 16 -2.32 -6.94 -5.57
N GLU A 17 -1.37 -7.12 -6.49
CA GLU A 17 -0.81 -6.06 -7.32
C GLU A 17 -1.89 -5.45 -8.22
N ILE A 18 -1.79 -4.17 -8.56
CA ILE A 18 -2.79 -3.49 -9.39
C ILE A 18 -2.58 -3.92 -10.85
N SER A 19 -3.63 -4.36 -11.54
CA SER A 19 -3.61 -4.59 -12.99
C SER A 19 -3.16 -3.32 -13.74
N ASP A 20 -2.33 -3.48 -14.76
CA ASP A 20 -1.88 -2.38 -15.62
C ASP A 20 -2.25 -2.65 -17.09
N ALA A 21 -2.01 -1.68 -17.97
CA ALA A 21 -2.40 -1.75 -19.38
C ALA A 21 -1.76 -2.92 -20.14
N VAL A 22 -0.67 -3.50 -19.62
CA VAL A 22 0.10 -4.57 -20.26
C VAL A 22 -0.02 -5.89 -19.50
N HIS A 23 -0.37 -5.84 -18.21
CA HIS A 23 -0.49 -7.00 -17.34
C HIS A 23 -1.81 -6.97 -16.57
N ASP A 24 -2.79 -7.76 -17.01
CA ASP A 24 -3.99 -8.03 -16.22
C ASP A 24 -3.70 -9.10 -15.16
N ARG A 25 -3.74 -8.69 -13.89
CA ARG A 25 -3.51 -9.55 -12.71
C ARG A 25 -4.81 -9.95 -12.02
N GLY A 26 -5.97 -9.47 -12.49
CA GLY A 26 -7.28 -9.71 -11.87
C GLY A 26 -7.47 -9.04 -10.51
N THR A 27 -6.59 -8.10 -10.14
CA THR A 27 -6.55 -7.44 -8.84
C THR A 27 -6.35 -5.94 -8.99
N ASP A 28 -6.83 -5.18 -8.00
CA ASP A 28 -6.84 -3.71 -8.05
C ASP A 28 -6.32 -3.09 -6.75
N GLY A 29 -5.33 -3.76 -6.15
CA GLY A 29 -4.74 -3.37 -4.88
C GLY A 29 -5.37 -4.06 -3.67
N ALA A 30 -5.23 -3.42 -2.52
CA ALA A 30 -5.71 -3.91 -1.23
C ALA A 30 -6.64 -2.90 -0.57
N TYR A 31 -7.39 -3.35 0.44
CA TYR A 31 -8.32 -2.49 1.18
C TYR A 31 -7.75 -2.11 2.55
N VAL A 32 -7.65 -0.80 2.83
CA VAL A 32 -6.98 -0.26 4.03
C VAL A 32 -7.56 -0.76 5.36
N SER A 33 -8.87 -1.05 5.43
CA SER A 33 -9.51 -1.57 6.65
C SER A 33 -9.17 -3.05 6.92
N TYR A 34 -8.50 -3.73 5.98
CA TYR A 34 -7.85 -5.02 6.19
C TYR A 34 -6.33 -4.84 6.14
N PRO A 35 -5.72 -4.22 7.18
CA PRO A 35 -4.32 -3.86 7.14
C PRO A 35 -3.44 -5.12 7.19
N ASP A 36 -2.55 -5.27 6.21
CA ASP A 36 -1.50 -6.27 6.22
C ASP A 36 -0.13 -5.59 6.25
N THR A 37 0.60 -5.72 7.36
CA THR A 37 1.95 -5.12 7.47
C THR A 37 3.01 -5.84 6.64
N TYR A 38 2.68 -6.97 6.03
CA TYR A 38 3.58 -7.72 5.15
C TYR A 38 3.51 -7.26 3.69
N ILE A 39 2.44 -6.60 3.25
CA ILE A 39 2.41 -5.99 1.91
C ILE A 39 3.23 -4.70 1.94
N GLY A 40 4.36 -4.69 1.24
CA GLY A 40 5.28 -3.54 1.18
C GLY A 40 6.17 -3.35 2.41
N VAL A 41 6.78 -4.43 2.92
CA VAL A 41 7.69 -4.38 4.08
C VAL A 41 8.82 -3.34 3.94
N ALA A 42 9.13 -2.73 5.09
CA ALA A 42 9.93 -1.52 5.33
C ALA A 42 11.38 -1.48 4.79
N SER A 43 11.85 -2.51 4.10
CA SER A 43 13.17 -2.51 3.45
C SER A 43 13.19 -1.74 2.13
N ASP A 44 12.01 -1.39 1.59
CA ASP A 44 11.89 -0.56 0.41
C ASP A 44 11.86 0.94 0.84
N PRO A 45 12.78 1.79 0.36
CA PRO A 45 12.79 3.21 0.68
C PRO A 45 11.48 3.90 0.31
N ASP A 46 10.79 3.39 -0.72
CA ASP A 46 9.42 3.77 -1.06
C ASP A 46 8.43 2.72 -0.55
N PRO A 47 7.48 3.08 0.33
CA PRO A 47 6.52 2.10 0.79
C PRO A 47 5.66 1.68 -0.40
N ALA A 48 5.61 0.38 -0.72
CA ALA A 48 4.75 -0.14 -1.79
C ALA A 48 3.26 -0.15 -1.38
N TYR A 49 2.96 -0.26 -0.09
CA TYR A 49 1.59 -0.35 0.43
C TYR A 49 0.67 0.83 0.10
N PRO A 50 1.09 2.11 0.06
CA PRO A 50 0.20 3.21 -0.25
C PRO A 50 -0.26 3.17 -1.69
N ARG A 51 0.56 2.67 -2.62
CA ARG A 51 0.11 2.44 -4.00
C ARG A 51 -1.00 1.40 -4.01
N LEU A 52 -0.84 0.29 -3.28
CA LEU A 52 -1.84 -0.77 -3.19
C LEU A 52 -3.15 -0.31 -2.53
N TYR A 53 -3.10 0.56 -1.52
CA TYR A 53 -4.31 1.03 -0.82
C TYR A 53 -4.96 2.27 -1.46
N TYR A 54 -4.15 3.21 -1.95
CA TYR A 54 -4.62 4.56 -2.27
C TYR A 54 -4.38 4.97 -3.72
N LYS A 55 -3.56 4.22 -4.47
CA LYS A 55 -3.27 4.47 -5.89
C LYS A 55 -2.88 5.94 -6.14
N GLY A 56 -3.43 6.56 -7.18
CA GLY A 56 -3.20 7.97 -7.51
C GLY A 56 -3.67 8.97 -6.46
N ASN A 57 -4.44 8.55 -5.45
CA ASN A 57 -4.91 9.46 -4.39
C ASN A 57 -3.85 9.72 -3.32
N TYR A 58 -2.75 8.95 -3.28
CA TYR A 58 -1.79 9.02 -2.18
C TYR A 58 -1.17 10.42 -2.03
N ALA A 59 -0.76 11.06 -3.13
CA ALA A 59 -0.20 12.41 -3.09
C ALA A 59 -1.15 13.42 -2.42
N ARG A 60 -2.46 13.36 -2.73
CA ARG A 60 -3.46 14.24 -2.10
C ARG A 60 -3.62 13.94 -0.60
N LEU A 61 -3.53 12.67 -0.20
CA LEU A 61 -3.55 12.27 1.20
C LEU A 61 -2.32 12.78 1.97
N GLN A 62 -1.13 12.76 1.35
CA GLN A 62 0.08 13.33 1.95
C GLN A 62 -0.06 14.83 2.21
N GLU A 63 -0.69 15.57 1.29
CA GLU A 63 -0.98 17.01 1.51
C GLU A 63 -1.96 17.25 2.68
N VAL A 64 -3.01 16.44 2.80
CA VAL A 64 -3.95 16.52 3.94
C VAL A 64 -3.24 16.19 5.24
N LYS A 65 -2.39 15.15 5.25
CA LYS A 65 -1.57 14.77 6.41
C LYS A 65 -0.63 15.90 6.84
N LYS A 66 0.04 16.56 5.88
CA LYS A 66 0.91 17.71 6.14
C LYS A 66 0.14 18.90 6.70
N TYR A 67 -1.06 19.17 6.20
CA TYR A 67 -1.88 20.29 6.67
C TYR A 67 -2.38 20.08 8.11
N TRP A 68 -2.93 18.89 8.42
CA TRP A 68 -3.56 18.63 9.71
C TRP A 68 -2.62 18.07 10.78
N ASP A 69 -1.58 17.35 10.39
CA ASP A 69 -0.63 16.73 11.32
C ASP A 69 0.83 16.90 10.83
N PRO A 70 1.33 18.15 10.73
CA PRO A 70 2.68 18.46 10.24
C PRO A 70 3.79 17.90 11.13
N LYS A 71 3.50 17.62 12.41
CA LYS A 71 4.45 17.02 13.37
C LYS A 71 4.38 15.49 13.38
N ASN A 72 3.51 14.90 12.55
CA ASN A 72 3.31 13.47 12.41
C ASN A 72 3.01 12.75 13.74
N HIS A 73 2.18 13.34 14.59
CA HIS A 73 1.77 12.75 15.86
C HIS A 73 0.96 11.46 15.68
N PHE A 74 0.11 11.39 14.65
CA PHE A 74 -0.74 10.23 14.38
C PHE A 74 -0.09 9.31 13.35
N HIS A 75 0.65 8.30 13.81
CA HIS A 75 1.28 7.32 12.93
C HIS A 75 1.19 5.89 13.49
N HIS A 76 1.30 4.92 12.60
CA HIS A 76 1.36 3.48 12.90
C HIS A 76 2.31 2.79 11.90
N LYS A 77 2.23 1.46 11.75
CA LYS A 77 3.15 0.70 10.87
C LYS A 77 3.00 0.99 9.36
N GLN A 78 1.84 1.49 8.93
CA GLN A 78 1.54 1.82 7.52
C GLN A 78 0.83 3.18 7.43
N PRO A 79 1.46 4.28 7.90
CA PRO A 79 0.80 5.57 7.96
C PRO A 79 0.73 6.23 6.58
N ILE A 80 -0.07 7.29 6.43
CA ILE A 80 0.19 8.26 5.37
C ILE A 80 1.45 9.04 5.77
N ARG A 81 2.50 8.98 4.95
CA ARG A 81 3.76 9.72 5.20
C ARG A 81 3.62 11.18 4.78
N LEU A 82 4.44 12.05 5.35
CA LEU A 82 4.58 13.41 4.80
C LEU A 82 5.21 13.32 3.39
N PRO A 83 5.00 14.34 2.51
CA PRO A 83 5.63 14.41 1.19
C PRO A 83 7.15 14.36 1.27
#